data_AF-A0A1M6WHV0-F1
#
_entry.id   AF-A0A1M6WHV0-F1
#
_cell.length_a   1.000
_cell.length_b   1.000
_cell.length_c   1.000
_cell.angle_alpha   90.00
_cell.angle_beta   90.00
_cell.angle_gamma   90.00
#
_symmetry.space_group_name_H-M   'P 1'
#
loop_
_entity.id
_entity.type
_entity.pdbx_description
1 polymer ?
#
loop_
_entity_poly.entity_id
_entity_poly.type
_entity_poly.pdbx_seq_one_letter_code
_entity_poly.pdbx_strand_id
1 'polypeptide(L)'
;MTPPPASDPSGPCRAPAPGPHASPAPGPGADADAASGASPAPAPDAGAVSGASPVPPPGPRTGPGEGALSAGPAPAGRAGAAWPAGARAGEHPVPHPAQGPGANLPALRSHNAALVLGLLRDAATAGSGGISRLELAERTGLTPQAVSKITARLRADGLLEDAGRLASTGGKPRTELRLAAGARCAVGAHLDGESLTAVVADLAGRTVAEHAAPLDLGLPVGTGLAAMVRELRTAVGLAPAPVLGVGVGIRGPLDHRTGTLHEVTGFPHWSGCPLRTELARGLGLPVAVDKNTNAAALSILAEPQAGPGAGSFGYLHLGTGLGAALVLGGRPHRGGRAGAGEFGHQVVQLDGPPCKCGKRGCLEALCLAAVAGGDTEGAARLLGVGAANLVALLDIDRVVLGGRTVLAAPGVFLAGVAAALGPTPVTLAAAGSRAVAEGAALLALAPLFARASLS
;
A
#
# COMPACT_ATOMS: atom_id res chain seq x y z
N MET A 1 16.15 -59.82 -13.77
CA MET A 1 16.10 -59.30 -12.39
C MET A 1 14.94 -58.33 -12.30
N THR A 2 14.00 -58.63 -11.42
CA THR A 2 12.71 -58.00 -11.18
C THR A 2 12.87 -56.65 -10.47
N PRO A 3 12.06 -55.61 -10.74
CA PRO A 3 12.08 -54.38 -9.94
C PRO A 3 11.36 -54.59 -8.60
N PRO A 4 11.73 -53.86 -7.53
CA PRO A 4 11.09 -53.98 -6.22
C PRO A 4 9.73 -53.24 -6.17
N PRO A 5 8.81 -53.65 -5.27
CA PRO A 5 7.44 -53.14 -5.23
C PRO A 5 7.31 -51.80 -4.49
N ALA A 6 6.27 -51.05 -4.88
CA ALA A 6 5.85 -49.79 -4.29
C ALA A 6 5.26 -49.98 -2.87
N SER A 7 5.63 -49.09 -1.95
CA SER A 7 5.11 -49.03 -0.58
C SER A 7 4.01 -47.98 -0.42
N ASP A 8 2.91 -48.43 0.19
CA ASP A 8 1.64 -47.79 0.54
C ASP A 8 1.78 -46.61 1.56
N PRO A 9 1.09 -45.45 1.38
CA PRO A 9 1.12 -44.34 2.32
C PRO A 9 -0.09 -44.37 3.26
N SER A 10 -0.02 -45.15 4.34
CA SER A 10 -0.98 -45.06 5.44
C SER A 10 -0.31 -45.35 6.79
N GLY A 11 0.29 -44.30 7.38
CA GLY A 11 0.84 -44.34 8.73
C GLY A 11 1.17 -42.93 9.25
N PRO A 12 0.83 -42.59 10.52
CA PRO A 12 0.97 -41.23 11.04
C PRO A 12 2.43 -40.86 11.29
N CYS A 13 2.85 -39.69 10.78
CA CYS A 13 4.19 -39.12 11.01
C CYS A 13 4.45 -38.85 12.50
N ARG A 14 5.34 -39.65 13.10
CA ARG A 14 5.97 -39.36 14.39
C ARG A 14 7.05 -38.28 14.19
N ALA A 15 7.02 -37.26 15.04
CA ALA A 15 8.05 -36.22 15.11
C ALA A 15 9.39 -36.77 15.65
N PRO A 16 10.55 -36.28 15.15
CA PRO A 16 11.84 -36.63 15.71
C PRO A 16 12.12 -35.87 17.03
N ALA A 17 12.77 -36.56 17.96
CA ALA A 17 13.14 -36.07 19.29
C ALA A 17 14.19 -34.93 19.25
N PRO A 18 14.19 -33.99 20.22
CA PRO A 18 15.18 -32.93 20.29
C PRO A 18 16.53 -33.42 20.85
N GLY A 19 17.62 -33.01 20.20
CA GLY A 19 19.00 -33.18 20.68
C GLY A 19 19.35 -32.25 21.85
N PRO A 20 20.47 -32.50 22.56
CA PRO A 20 20.67 -32.01 23.92
C PRO A 20 21.11 -30.55 24.02
N HIS A 21 20.68 -29.99 25.15
CA HIS A 21 20.89 -28.65 25.69
C HIS A 21 22.33 -28.11 25.66
N ALA A 22 22.46 -26.83 25.33
CA ALA A 22 23.55 -25.97 25.80
C ALA A 22 22.96 -24.91 26.75
N SER A 23 23.32 -24.99 28.03
CA SER A 23 22.96 -24.00 29.06
C SER A 23 23.80 -22.72 28.93
N PRO A 24 23.26 -21.54 29.30
CA PRO A 24 23.98 -20.28 29.32
C PRO A 24 24.70 -20.07 30.66
N ALA A 25 25.85 -19.37 30.62
CA ALA A 25 26.58 -18.87 31.79
C ALA A 25 26.42 -17.33 31.91
N PRO A 26 26.59 -16.75 33.11
CA PRO A 26 25.74 -15.70 33.63
C PRO A 26 26.28 -14.27 33.42
N GLY A 27 25.38 -13.29 33.53
CA GLY A 27 25.74 -11.87 33.62
C GLY A 27 26.14 -11.46 35.06
N PRO A 28 26.74 -10.26 35.21
CA PRO A 28 26.63 -9.46 36.43
C PRO A 28 25.58 -8.35 36.18
N GLY A 29 24.69 -8.00 37.10
CA GLY A 29 24.98 -7.60 38.48
C GLY A 29 24.66 -6.10 38.55
N ALA A 30 23.49 -5.78 39.10
CA ALA A 30 23.08 -4.42 39.37
C ALA A 30 23.76 -3.93 40.66
N ASP A 31 24.27 -2.70 40.65
CA ASP A 31 24.43 -1.88 41.85
C ASP A 31 24.09 -0.44 41.49
N ALA A 32 23.21 0.14 42.30
CA ALA A 32 22.92 1.56 42.37
C ALA A 32 23.82 2.17 43.45
N ASP A 33 24.38 3.36 43.22
CA ASP A 33 24.31 4.42 44.24
C ASP A 33 24.72 5.81 43.74
N ALA A 34 24.35 6.79 44.56
CA ALA A 34 24.13 8.19 44.24
C ALA A 34 25.37 9.11 44.19
N ALA A 35 25.11 10.30 43.62
CA ALA A 35 25.50 11.63 44.09
C ALA A 35 26.84 12.29 43.64
N SER A 36 26.63 13.42 42.96
CA SER A 36 27.24 14.76 43.19
C SER A 36 28.68 15.04 42.74
N GLY A 37 28.85 16.19 42.06
CA GLY A 37 30.16 16.83 41.89
C GLY A 37 30.23 17.72 40.64
N ALA A 38 30.18 19.03 40.83
CA ALA A 38 30.25 20.06 39.80
C ALA A 38 31.67 20.24 39.19
N SER A 39 31.70 20.71 37.94
CA SER A 39 32.65 21.59 37.17
C SER A 39 34.01 22.03 37.78
N PRO A 40 35.01 22.53 36.99
CA PRO A 40 34.91 23.13 35.64
C PRO A 40 36.05 22.78 34.63
N ALA A 41 35.90 23.31 33.41
CA ALA A 41 36.89 23.38 32.33
C ALA A 41 38.18 24.12 32.70
N PRO A 42 39.25 23.93 31.91
CA PRO A 42 39.85 25.11 31.28
C PRO A 42 40.28 24.90 29.80
N ALA A 43 40.08 25.95 29.01
CA ALA A 43 40.93 26.36 27.88
C ALA A 43 41.62 27.67 28.33
N PRO A 44 42.75 28.16 27.76
CA PRO A 44 43.12 28.11 26.34
C PRO A 44 44.63 27.83 26.07
N ASP A 45 45.03 27.61 24.81
CA ASP A 45 45.93 28.56 24.13
C ASP A 45 46.12 28.26 22.63
N ALA A 46 46.39 29.33 21.88
CA ALA A 46 46.63 29.38 20.45
C ALA A 46 48.12 29.13 20.10
N GLY A 47 48.39 28.57 18.90
CA GLY A 47 49.77 28.41 18.43
C GLY A 47 49.93 27.74 17.06
N ALA A 48 49.72 28.54 16.01
CA ALA A 48 50.32 28.53 14.66
C ALA A 48 50.77 27.24 13.91
N VAL A 49 50.13 27.02 12.75
CA VAL A 49 50.67 26.89 11.37
C VAL A 49 52.00 26.13 11.12
N SER A 50 51.94 25.01 10.38
CA SER A 50 52.51 24.87 9.01
C SER A 50 52.40 23.43 8.48
N GLY A 51 52.30 23.27 7.15
CA GLY A 51 52.62 21.99 6.49
C GLY A 51 51.57 21.41 5.53
N ALA A 52 51.14 22.17 4.52
CA ALA A 52 50.46 21.60 3.35
C ALA A 52 51.49 20.95 2.40
N SER A 53 51.23 19.74 1.90
CA SER A 53 51.91 19.17 0.73
C SER A 53 50.98 19.20 -0.50
N PRO A 54 51.49 19.57 -1.70
CA PRO A 54 50.66 19.89 -2.85
C PRO A 54 50.30 18.68 -3.72
N VAL A 55 49.08 18.73 -4.26
CA VAL A 55 48.58 17.90 -5.38
C VAL A 55 49.03 18.55 -6.70
N PRO A 56 49.56 17.80 -7.69
CA PRO A 56 49.95 18.38 -8.99
C PRO A 56 48.74 18.64 -9.91
N PRO A 57 48.83 19.62 -10.84
CA PRO A 57 47.70 20.10 -11.63
C PRO A 57 47.35 19.20 -12.82
N PRO A 58 46.08 19.23 -13.30
CA PRO A 58 45.71 18.57 -14.54
C PRO A 58 46.16 19.37 -15.78
N GLY A 59 46.70 18.67 -16.77
CA GLY A 59 47.08 19.22 -18.07
C GLY A 59 45.88 19.58 -18.97
N PRO A 60 46.11 20.33 -20.06
CA PRO A 60 45.05 21.01 -20.80
C PRO A 60 44.26 20.08 -21.75
N ARG A 61 42.99 20.44 -21.93
CA ARG A 61 42.03 19.84 -22.86
C ARG A 61 42.38 20.13 -24.32
N THR A 62 42.28 19.12 -25.18
CA THR A 62 42.12 19.28 -26.63
C THR A 62 40.75 18.72 -27.07
N GLY A 63 40.13 19.40 -28.04
CA GLY A 63 38.78 19.14 -28.55
C GLY A 63 38.65 17.91 -29.46
N PRO A 64 37.47 17.71 -30.07
CA PRO A 64 37.01 16.40 -30.52
C PRO A 64 37.55 16.04 -31.92
N GLY A 65 37.97 14.78 -32.08
CA GLY A 65 38.27 14.16 -33.37
C GLY A 65 37.31 12.99 -33.60
N GLU A 66 36.61 13.05 -34.71
CA GLU A 66 35.76 11.98 -35.26
C GLU A 66 36.57 10.70 -35.48
N GLY A 67 36.03 9.54 -35.08
CA GLY A 67 36.70 8.25 -35.23
C GLY A 67 35.70 7.09 -35.11
N ALA A 68 35.58 6.34 -36.19
CA ALA A 68 34.61 5.28 -36.46
C ALA A 68 34.48 4.19 -35.37
N LEU A 69 33.24 3.79 -35.11
CA LEU A 69 32.89 2.58 -34.35
C LEU A 69 33.28 1.34 -35.17
N SER A 70 34.22 0.55 -34.65
CA SER A 70 34.42 -0.84 -35.08
C SER A 70 33.87 -1.79 -34.03
N ALA A 71 33.03 -2.72 -34.48
CA ALA A 71 32.38 -3.74 -33.66
C ALA A 71 33.37 -4.88 -33.32
N GLY A 72 33.39 -5.28 -32.05
CA GLY A 72 34.05 -6.47 -31.53
C GLY A 72 33.09 -7.31 -30.69
N PRO A 73 33.32 -8.63 -30.55
CA PRO A 73 32.25 -9.63 -30.56
C PRO A 73 31.63 -9.92 -29.20
N ALA A 74 30.34 -10.29 -29.24
CA ALA A 74 29.59 -10.86 -28.11
C ALA A 74 29.99 -12.32 -27.86
N PRO A 75 30.00 -12.80 -26.60
CA PRO A 75 30.15 -14.22 -26.33
C PRO A 75 28.80 -14.97 -26.47
N ALA A 76 28.84 -16.05 -27.25
CA ALA A 76 27.86 -17.14 -27.29
C ALA A 76 27.62 -17.71 -25.87
N GLY A 77 26.42 -18.12 -25.45
CA GLY A 77 25.44 -18.96 -26.13
C GLY A 77 25.47 -20.36 -25.49
N ARG A 78 24.49 -20.69 -24.65
CA ARG A 78 24.10 -22.09 -24.38
C ARG A 78 22.57 -22.23 -24.46
N ALA A 79 22.17 -23.07 -25.40
CA ALA A 79 20.85 -23.68 -25.61
C ALA A 79 20.29 -24.28 -24.29
N GLY A 80 18.99 -24.44 -24.07
CA GLY A 80 17.86 -24.62 -24.97
C GLY A 80 17.06 -25.80 -24.41
N ALA A 81 15.83 -25.56 -23.96
CA ALA A 81 14.88 -26.62 -23.64
C ALA A 81 13.51 -26.22 -24.19
N ALA A 82 13.09 -26.98 -25.20
CA ALA A 82 11.85 -26.83 -25.94
C ALA A 82 10.65 -27.30 -25.10
N TRP A 83 9.54 -26.55 -25.17
CA TRP A 83 8.23 -27.00 -24.70
C TRP A 83 7.42 -27.44 -25.94
N PRO A 84 6.85 -28.66 -25.98
CA PRO A 84 6.04 -29.06 -27.12
C PRO A 84 4.67 -28.38 -27.09
N ALA A 85 4.24 -27.93 -28.27
CA ALA A 85 2.90 -27.46 -28.56
C ALA A 85 1.97 -28.63 -28.92
N GLY A 86 0.73 -28.56 -28.44
CA GLY A 86 -0.44 -29.15 -29.11
C GLY A 86 -1.14 -30.31 -28.40
N ALA A 87 -2.25 -30.01 -27.73
CA ALA A 87 -3.43 -30.88 -27.69
C ALA A 87 -4.69 -30.04 -27.40
N ARG A 88 -5.66 -30.05 -28.32
CA ARG A 88 -7.02 -29.53 -28.14
C ARG A 88 -7.92 -30.65 -27.60
N ALA A 89 -8.71 -30.33 -26.58
CA ALA A 89 -9.97 -30.95 -26.14
C ALA A 89 -10.44 -30.09 -24.96
N GLY A 90 -11.68 -29.66 -24.72
CA GLY A 90 -13.02 -30.02 -25.16
C GLY A 90 -13.92 -29.32 -24.13
N GLU A 91 -14.90 -28.53 -24.58
CA GLU A 91 -15.77 -27.75 -23.69
C GLU A 91 -16.75 -28.67 -22.93
N HIS A 92 -16.73 -28.60 -21.60
CA HIS A 92 -17.83 -29.06 -20.76
C HIS A 92 -18.19 -27.99 -19.73
N PRO A 93 -19.48 -27.61 -19.59
CA PRO A 93 -19.91 -26.56 -18.67
C PRO A 93 -19.90 -27.05 -17.23
N VAL A 94 -19.24 -26.29 -16.34
CA VAL A 94 -19.23 -26.54 -14.90
C VAL A 94 -20.51 -25.96 -14.27
N PRO A 95 -21.24 -26.67 -13.40
CA PRO A 95 -22.48 -26.16 -12.81
C PRO A 95 -22.20 -25.05 -11.81
N HIS A 96 -22.94 -23.93 -11.91
CA HIS A 96 -22.95 -22.87 -10.92
C HIS A 96 -23.66 -23.32 -9.63
N PRO A 97 -23.04 -23.22 -8.44
CA PRO A 97 -23.75 -23.41 -7.19
C PRO A 97 -24.71 -22.24 -6.91
N ALA A 98 -25.86 -22.57 -6.33
CA ALA A 98 -27.00 -21.70 -6.09
C ALA A 98 -26.66 -20.46 -5.23
N GLN A 99 -27.31 -19.36 -5.59
CA GLN A 99 -27.15 -18.01 -5.06
C GLN A 99 -27.69 -17.92 -3.62
N GLY A 100 -26.80 -17.61 -2.67
CA GLY A 100 -27.20 -17.03 -1.38
C GLY A 100 -27.50 -15.52 -1.52
N PRO A 101 -28.12 -14.87 -0.51
CA PRO A 101 -28.58 -13.49 -0.58
C PRO A 101 -27.43 -12.47 -0.39
N GLY A 102 -26.30 -12.68 -1.08
CA GLY A 102 -25.24 -11.71 -1.22
C GLY A 102 -25.64 -10.68 -2.28
N ALA A 103 -25.59 -9.39 -1.95
CA ALA A 103 -25.88 -8.32 -2.89
C ALA A 103 -25.08 -8.50 -4.19
N ASN A 104 -25.78 -8.65 -5.32
CA ASN A 104 -25.19 -8.93 -6.63
C ASN A 104 -24.34 -7.74 -7.13
N LEU A 105 -23.08 -7.64 -6.69
CA LEU A 105 -22.05 -6.76 -7.26
C LEU A 105 -21.98 -6.81 -8.80
N PRO A 106 -22.17 -7.97 -9.48
CA PRO A 106 -22.14 -8.03 -10.94
C PRO A 106 -23.25 -7.22 -11.63
N ALA A 107 -24.41 -7.04 -10.97
CA ALA A 107 -25.53 -6.30 -11.55
C ALA A 107 -25.26 -4.78 -11.59
N LEU A 108 -24.40 -4.26 -10.71
CA LEU A 108 -24.11 -2.82 -10.55
C LEU A 108 -23.05 -2.28 -11.52
N ARG A 109 -22.54 -3.11 -12.44
CA ARG A 109 -21.33 -2.86 -13.26
C ARG A 109 -21.49 -1.99 -14.51
N SER A 110 -22.51 -1.14 -14.64
CA SER A 110 -22.49 -0.22 -15.79
C SER A 110 -21.50 0.92 -15.50
N HIS A 111 -20.54 1.15 -16.40
CA HIS A 111 -19.56 2.24 -16.28
C HIS A 111 -20.24 3.58 -15.98
N ASN A 112 -21.38 3.83 -16.61
CA ASN A 112 -22.19 5.04 -16.42
C ASN A 112 -22.81 5.14 -15.01
N ALA A 113 -23.29 4.04 -14.43
CA ALA A 113 -23.78 4.04 -13.05
C ALA A 113 -22.65 4.34 -12.06
N ALA A 114 -21.48 3.75 -12.31
CA ALA A 114 -20.30 3.98 -11.49
C ALA A 114 -19.79 5.43 -11.59
N LEU A 115 -19.91 6.09 -12.75
CA LEU A 115 -19.62 7.53 -12.92
C LEU A 115 -20.57 8.38 -12.07
N VAL A 116 -21.87 8.12 -12.16
CA VAL A 116 -22.89 8.83 -11.36
C VAL A 116 -22.67 8.64 -9.87
N LEU A 117 -22.44 7.41 -9.41
CA LEU A 117 -22.11 7.11 -8.02
C LEU A 117 -20.82 7.81 -7.57
N GLY A 118 -19.81 7.88 -8.44
CA GLY A 118 -18.55 8.57 -8.17
C GLY A 118 -18.76 10.04 -7.84
N LEU A 119 -19.50 10.76 -8.69
CA LEU A 119 -19.81 12.17 -8.44
C LEU A 119 -20.60 12.38 -7.15
N LEU A 120 -21.61 11.54 -6.90
CA LEU A 120 -22.43 11.63 -5.68
C LEU A 120 -21.63 11.32 -4.42
N ARG A 121 -20.65 10.41 -4.51
CA ARG A 121 -19.70 10.15 -3.44
C ARG A 121 -18.80 11.35 -3.18
N ASP A 122 -18.22 11.94 -4.23
CA ASP A 122 -17.35 13.11 -4.11
C ASP A 122 -18.11 14.28 -3.45
N ALA A 123 -19.39 14.50 -3.82
CA ALA A 123 -20.25 15.49 -3.19
C ALA A 123 -20.53 15.18 -1.70
N ALA A 124 -20.79 13.91 -1.37
CA ALA A 124 -21.00 13.50 0.02
C ALA A 124 -19.74 13.72 0.88
N THR A 125 -18.55 13.43 0.35
CA THR A 125 -17.27 13.67 1.04
C THR A 125 -16.92 15.15 1.18
N ALA A 126 -17.36 15.98 0.23
CA ALA A 126 -17.16 17.44 0.28
C ALA A 126 -18.19 18.16 1.18
N GLY A 127 -19.14 17.45 1.80
CA GLY A 127 -20.20 18.05 2.61
C GLY A 127 -21.23 18.85 1.79
N SER A 128 -21.30 18.62 0.47
CA SER A 128 -22.26 19.27 -0.42
C SER A 128 -23.65 18.62 -0.30
N GLY A 129 -24.72 19.42 -0.32
CA GLY A 129 -26.11 19.02 -0.07
C GLY A 129 -26.76 18.06 -1.08
N GLY A 130 -26.03 17.49 -2.05
CA GLY A 130 -26.54 16.60 -3.10
C GLY A 130 -26.21 17.11 -4.50
N ILE A 131 -26.54 16.33 -5.53
CA ILE A 131 -26.33 16.70 -6.94
C ILE A 131 -27.65 16.59 -7.71
N SER A 132 -27.98 17.59 -8.51
CA SER A 132 -29.16 17.55 -9.38
C SER A 132 -28.95 16.63 -10.60
N ARG A 133 -30.03 16.09 -11.17
CA ARG A 133 -29.93 15.29 -12.42
C ARG A 133 -29.36 16.06 -13.61
N LEU A 134 -29.59 17.37 -13.65
CA LEU A 134 -29.03 18.24 -14.69
C LEU A 134 -27.50 18.32 -14.55
N GLU A 135 -27.03 18.60 -13.34
CA GLU A 135 -25.59 18.67 -13.06
C GLU A 135 -24.91 17.31 -13.27
N LEU A 136 -25.57 16.19 -12.91
CA LEU A 136 -25.08 14.85 -13.24
C LEU A 136 -24.93 14.67 -14.76
N ALA A 137 -25.89 15.12 -15.57
CA ALA A 137 -25.81 15.02 -17.02
C ALA A 137 -24.63 15.85 -17.58
N GLU A 138 -24.48 17.10 -17.10
CA GLU A 138 -23.40 17.99 -17.49
C GLU A 138 -22.02 17.43 -17.14
N ARG A 139 -21.82 16.95 -15.91
CA ARG A 139 -20.53 16.45 -15.41
C ARG A 139 -20.16 15.07 -15.96
N THR A 140 -21.14 14.25 -16.32
CA THR A 140 -20.89 12.91 -16.89
C THR A 140 -20.89 12.87 -18.42
N GLY A 141 -21.40 13.91 -19.09
CA GLY A 141 -21.63 13.90 -20.54
C GLY A 141 -22.77 12.97 -21.00
N LEU A 142 -23.55 12.42 -20.06
CA LEU A 142 -24.67 11.52 -20.36
C LEU A 142 -25.93 12.30 -20.74
N THR A 143 -26.80 11.68 -21.53
CA THR A 143 -28.10 12.29 -21.84
C THR A 143 -28.99 12.38 -20.60
N PRO A 144 -29.89 13.39 -20.49
CA PRO A 144 -30.83 13.49 -19.36
C PRO A 144 -31.69 12.23 -19.16
N GLN A 145 -32.05 11.55 -20.26
CA GLN A 145 -32.78 10.29 -20.22
C GLN A 145 -31.94 9.15 -19.61
N ALA A 146 -30.65 9.06 -19.98
CA ALA A 146 -29.74 8.06 -19.41
C ALA A 146 -29.55 8.29 -17.90
N VAL A 147 -29.28 9.52 -17.47
CA VAL A 147 -29.18 9.88 -16.04
C VAL A 147 -30.48 9.53 -15.30
N SER A 148 -31.64 9.81 -15.88
CA SER A 148 -32.93 9.46 -15.26
C SER A 148 -33.10 7.95 -15.06
N LYS A 149 -32.77 7.13 -16.08
CA LYS A 149 -32.81 5.66 -15.96
C LYS A 149 -31.82 5.13 -14.93
N ILE A 150 -30.59 5.63 -14.94
CA ILE A 150 -29.52 5.22 -14.00
C ILE A 150 -29.93 5.57 -12.56
N THR A 151 -30.33 6.81 -12.31
CA THR A 151 -30.70 7.26 -10.95
C THR A 151 -31.95 6.56 -10.42
N ALA A 152 -32.93 6.26 -11.28
CA ALA A 152 -34.10 5.46 -10.89
C ALA A 152 -33.70 4.05 -10.46
N ARG A 153 -32.81 3.39 -11.21
CA ARG A 153 -32.29 2.07 -10.87
C ARG A 153 -31.49 2.09 -9.56
N LEU A 154 -30.54 3.01 -9.43
CA LEU A 154 -29.71 3.11 -8.22
C LEU A 154 -30.55 3.41 -6.97
N ARG A 155 -31.64 4.16 -7.11
CA ARG A 155 -32.62 4.37 -6.04
C ARG A 155 -33.40 3.11 -5.70
N ALA A 156 -33.86 2.34 -6.70
CA ALA A 156 -34.51 1.05 -6.47
C ALA A 156 -33.57 0.05 -5.78
N ASP A 157 -32.27 0.11 -6.07
CA ASP A 157 -31.23 -0.68 -5.41
C ASP A 157 -30.87 -0.16 -3.99
N GLY A 158 -31.48 0.95 -3.56
CA GLY A 158 -31.27 1.56 -2.24
C GLY A 158 -29.94 2.29 -2.09
N LEU A 159 -29.26 2.65 -3.19
CA LEU A 159 -27.96 3.33 -3.18
C LEU A 159 -28.09 4.85 -3.19
N LEU A 160 -29.26 5.38 -3.57
CA LEU A 160 -29.55 6.82 -3.61
C LEU A 160 -30.78 7.17 -2.78
N GLU A 161 -30.76 8.35 -2.20
CA GLU A 161 -31.89 8.96 -1.49
C GLU A 161 -32.16 10.40 -1.99
N ASP A 162 -33.37 10.90 -1.75
CA ASP A 162 -33.73 12.28 -2.08
C ASP A 162 -33.19 13.22 -0.98
N ALA A 163 -32.45 14.24 -1.39
CA ALA A 163 -31.82 15.23 -0.51
C ALA A 163 -32.76 16.34 0.01
N GLY A 164 -34.07 16.21 -0.22
CA GLY A 164 -35.03 17.30 -0.07
C GLY A 164 -35.14 18.19 -1.31
N ARG A 165 -35.95 19.25 -1.22
CA ARG A 165 -36.14 20.27 -2.27
C ARG A 165 -35.51 21.58 -1.77
N LEU A 166 -34.55 22.15 -2.49
CA LEU A 166 -34.15 23.54 -2.25
C LEU A 166 -35.31 24.49 -2.60
N ALA A 167 -35.44 25.58 -1.84
CA ALA A 167 -36.41 26.63 -2.12
C ALA A 167 -36.18 27.18 -3.55
N SER A 168 -37.24 27.20 -4.35
CA SER A 168 -37.17 27.63 -5.76
C SER A 168 -37.08 29.16 -5.82
N THR A 169 -36.08 29.70 -6.53
CA THR A 169 -36.03 31.11 -6.94
C THR A 169 -36.80 31.38 -8.25
N GLY A 170 -37.61 30.42 -8.71
CA GLY A 170 -38.40 30.48 -9.94
C GLY A 170 -38.18 29.22 -10.81
N GLY A 171 -39.19 28.35 -10.89
CA GLY A 171 -39.17 27.09 -11.65
C GLY A 171 -39.54 25.83 -10.84
N LYS A 172 -39.66 24.68 -11.52
CA LYS A 172 -39.99 23.38 -10.89
C LYS A 172 -38.91 23.02 -9.84
N PRO A 173 -39.28 22.59 -8.62
CA PRO A 173 -38.32 22.31 -7.55
C PRO A 173 -37.23 21.33 -8.01
N ARG A 174 -35.95 21.69 -7.79
CA ARG A 174 -34.82 20.81 -8.08
C ARG A 174 -34.80 19.69 -7.04
N THR A 175 -34.97 18.45 -7.49
CA THR A 175 -34.76 17.29 -6.61
C THR A 175 -33.28 16.97 -6.64
N GLU A 176 -32.61 17.21 -5.52
CA GLU A 176 -31.22 16.82 -5.33
C GLU A 176 -31.17 15.34 -4.93
N LEU A 177 -30.20 14.63 -5.50
CA LEU A 177 -29.92 13.24 -5.19
C LEU A 177 -28.71 13.18 -4.26
N ARG A 178 -28.78 12.29 -3.27
CA ARG A 178 -27.67 11.97 -2.37
C ARG A 178 -27.33 10.50 -2.44
N LEU A 179 -26.06 10.19 -2.17
CA LEU A 179 -25.63 8.84 -1.88
C LEU A 179 -26.26 8.40 -0.56
N ALA A 180 -26.96 7.28 -0.54
CA ALA A 180 -27.42 6.65 0.70
C ALA A 180 -26.21 6.02 1.41
N ALA A 181 -25.38 6.85 2.05
CA ALA A 181 -24.04 6.47 2.49
C ALA A 181 -24.04 5.24 3.40
N GLY A 182 -25.00 5.15 4.33
CA GLY A 182 -25.16 4.02 5.25
C GLY A 182 -25.85 2.79 4.67
N ALA A 183 -26.22 2.76 3.39
CA ALA A 183 -26.97 1.64 2.81
C ALA A 183 -26.16 0.34 2.76
N ARG A 184 -24.83 0.45 2.64
CA ARG A 184 -23.89 -0.68 2.52
C ARG A 184 -22.55 -0.31 3.14
N CYS A 185 -21.78 -1.33 3.49
CA CYS A 185 -20.46 -1.18 4.06
C CYS A 185 -19.38 -1.90 3.25
N ALA A 186 -18.12 -1.55 3.50
CA ALA A 186 -16.95 -2.34 3.14
C ALA A 186 -16.04 -2.48 4.37
N VAL A 187 -15.27 -3.56 4.42
CA VAL A 187 -14.22 -3.72 5.44
C VAL A 187 -12.87 -3.45 4.79
N GLY A 188 -12.03 -2.67 5.44
CA GLY A 188 -10.64 -2.48 5.06
C GLY A 188 -9.71 -2.89 6.17
N ALA A 189 -8.66 -3.66 5.87
CA ALA A 189 -7.73 -4.15 6.86
C ALA A 189 -6.27 -3.88 6.50
N HIS A 190 -5.48 -3.49 7.50
CA HIS A 190 -4.03 -3.45 7.44
C HIS A 190 -3.46 -4.66 8.17
N LEU A 191 -2.61 -5.43 7.47
CA LEU A 191 -1.87 -6.55 8.03
C LEU A 191 -0.40 -6.14 8.19
N ASP A 192 0.03 -5.84 9.42
CA ASP A 192 1.36 -5.29 9.71
C ASP A 192 2.32 -6.35 10.32
N GLY A 193 2.13 -7.62 9.98
CA GLY A 193 3.00 -8.72 10.41
C GLY A 193 2.73 -9.26 11.81
N GLU A 194 2.51 -8.38 12.79
CA GLU A 194 2.24 -8.74 14.20
C GLU A 194 0.86 -8.26 14.70
N SER A 195 0.18 -7.47 13.88
CA SER A 195 -1.15 -6.95 14.19
C SER A 195 -2.01 -6.84 12.94
N LEU A 196 -3.32 -6.84 13.19
CA LEU A 196 -4.37 -6.51 12.25
C LEU A 196 -5.14 -5.31 12.78
N THR A 197 -5.27 -4.29 11.94
CA THR A 197 -6.20 -3.17 12.17
C THR A 197 -7.21 -3.16 11.05
N ALA A 198 -8.50 -3.21 11.38
CA ALA A 198 -9.58 -3.17 10.42
C ALA A 198 -10.55 -2.02 10.71
N VAL A 199 -11.12 -1.47 9.65
CA VAL A 199 -12.20 -0.48 9.71
C VAL A 199 -13.38 -0.99 8.90
N VAL A 200 -14.58 -0.67 9.36
CA VAL A 200 -15.80 -0.76 8.56
C VAL A 200 -16.08 0.63 8.02
N ALA A 201 -16.19 0.78 6.71
CA ALA A 201 -16.50 2.05 6.05
C ALA A 201 -17.87 2.01 5.38
N ASP A 202 -18.58 3.13 5.41
CA ASP A 202 -19.81 3.35 4.65
C ASP A 202 -19.52 3.59 3.15
N LEU A 203 -20.55 3.78 2.31
CA LEU A 203 -20.35 4.05 0.87
C LEU A 203 -19.65 5.38 0.57
N ALA A 204 -19.67 6.34 1.49
CA ALA A 204 -18.87 7.56 1.36
C ALA A 204 -17.38 7.30 1.67
N GLY A 205 -17.07 6.20 2.36
CA GLY A 205 -15.73 5.85 2.83
C GLY A 205 -15.45 6.31 4.25
N ARG A 206 -16.49 6.73 5.00
CA ARG A 206 -16.35 7.14 6.39
C ARG A 206 -16.32 5.90 7.28
N THR A 207 -15.38 5.86 8.19
CA THR A 207 -15.26 4.79 9.19
C THR A 207 -16.43 4.84 10.15
N VAL A 208 -17.16 3.72 10.28
CA VAL A 208 -18.34 3.54 11.16
C VAL A 208 -18.08 2.55 12.31
N ALA A 209 -17.06 1.70 12.19
CA ALA A 209 -16.59 0.82 13.24
C ALA A 209 -15.11 0.48 13.03
N GLU A 210 -14.43 0.07 14.10
CA GLU A 210 -13.01 -0.31 14.07
C GLU A 210 -12.81 -1.63 14.83
N HIS A 211 -11.82 -2.42 14.40
CA HIS A 211 -11.39 -3.65 15.04
C HIS A 211 -9.87 -3.71 15.04
N ALA A 212 -9.28 -4.15 16.14
CA ALA A 212 -7.84 -4.39 16.22
C ALA A 212 -7.58 -5.71 16.94
N ALA A 213 -6.64 -6.48 16.42
CA ALA A 213 -6.28 -7.78 16.98
C ALA A 213 -4.79 -8.09 16.76
N PRO A 214 -4.17 -8.87 17.66
CA PRO A 214 -2.86 -9.46 17.39
C PRO A 214 -2.96 -10.43 16.21
N LEU A 215 -1.94 -10.45 15.36
CA LEU A 215 -1.85 -11.34 14.20
C LEU A 215 -0.39 -11.64 13.90
N ASP A 216 0.05 -12.89 13.99
CA ASP A 216 1.43 -13.25 13.69
C ASP A 216 1.56 -13.91 12.31
N LEU A 217 2.13 -13.16 11.35
CA LEU A 217 2.46 -13.65 10.00
C LEU A 217 3.77 -14.46 9.96
N GLY A 218 4.53 -14.52 11.06
CA GLY A 218 5.63 -15.46 11.24
C GLY A 218 5.16 -16.92 11.37
N LEU A 219 3.89 -17.14 11.73
CA LEU A 219 3.28 -18.47 11.80
C LEU A 219 3.17 -19.13 10.41
N PRO A 220 3.04 -20.47 10.35
CA PRO A 220 2.74 -21.18 9.10
C PRO A 220 1.53 -20.60 8.37
N VAL A 221 1.60 -20.54 7.04
CA VAL A 221 0.60 -19.89 6.17
C VAL A 221 -0.84 -20.27 6.50
N GLY A 222 -1.12 -21.56 6.72
CA GLY A 222 -2.47 -22.04 7.08
C GLY A 222 -2.98 -21.48 8.41
N THR A 223 -2.13 -21.42 9.43
CA THR A 223 -2.48 -20.86 10.75
C THR A 223 -2.69 -19.35 10.66
N GLY A 224 -1.81 -18.64 9.95
CA GLY A 224 -1.96 -17.20 9.72
C GLY A 224 -3.22 -16.86 8.92
N LEU A 225 -3.55 -17.65 7.90
CA LEU A 225 -4.80 -17.51 7.13
C LEU A 225 -6.03 -17.72 8.00
N ALA A 226 -6.04 -18.77 8.83
CA ALA A 226 -7.15 -19.02 9.74
C ALA A 226 -7.35 -17.86 10.74
N ALA A 227 -6.25 -17.32 11.28
CA ALA A 227 -6.29 -16.15 12.15
C ALA A 227 -6.83 -14.91 11.41
N MET A 228 -6.31 -14.60 10.22
CA MET A 228 -6.81 -13.48 9.40
C MET A 228 -8.31 -13.61 9.10
N VAL A 229 -8.77 -14.79 8.67
CA VAL A 229 -10.19 -15.01 8.37
C VAL A 229 -11.05 -14.81 9.61
N ARG A 230 -10.63 -15.31 10.78
CA ARG A 230 -11.34 -15.12 12.05
C ARG A 230 -11.49 -13.63 12.38
N GLU A 231 -10.39 -12.88 12.37
CA GLU A 231 -10.42 -11.46 12.74
C GLU A 231 -11.17 -10.60 11.71
N LEU A 232 -11.07 -10.91 10.42
CA LEU A 232 -11.83 -10.24 9.39
C LEU A 232 -13.33 -10.55 9.49
N ARG A 233 -13.73 -11.77 9.89
CA ARG A 233 -15.13 -12.08 10.20
C ARG A 233 -15.64 -11.27 11.39
N THR A 234 -14.82 -11.09 12.42
CA THR A 234 -15.16 -10.20 13.55
C THR A 234 -15.43 -8.79 13.04
N ALA A 235 -14.53 -8.21 12.24
CA ALA A 235 -14.72 -6.87 11.67
C ALA A 235 -15.97 -6.77 10.77
N VAL A 236 -16.24 -7.80 9.95
CA VAL A 236 -17.47 -7.88 9.14
C VAL A 236 -18.72 -7.89 10.02
N GLY A 237 -18.69 -8.60 11.15
CA GLY A 237 -19.79 -8.67 12.12
C GLY A 237 -20.11 -7.35 12.83
N LEU A 238 -19.18 -6.38 12.81
CA LEU A 238 -19.41 -5.03 13.35
C LEU A 238 -20.17 -4.11 12.38
N ALA A 239 -20.39 -4.54 11.13
CA ALA A 239 -20.99 -3.67 10.13
C ALA A 239 -22.48 -3.43 10.38
N PRO A 240 -22.96 -2.17 10.41
CA PRO A 240 -24.37 -1.85 10.61
C PRO A 240 -25.23 -2.10 9.35
N ALA A 241 -24.60 -2.40 8.22
CA ALA A 241 -25.24 -2.64 6.93
C ALA A 241 -24.51 -3.75 6.16
N PRO A 242 -25.12 -4.33 5.11
CA PRO A 242 -24.50 -5.41 4.34
C PRO A 242 -23.12 -5.04 3.79
N VAL A 243 -22.13 -5.90 4.03
CA VAL A 243 -20.75 -5.73 3.55
C VAL A 243 -20.64 -6.17 2.10
N LEU A 244 -20.12 -5.30 1.24
CA LEU A 244 -19.95 -5.54 -0.20
C LEU A 244 -18.66 -6.28 -0.54
N GLY A 245 -17.65 -6.17 0.31
CA GLY A 245 -16.35 -6.80 0.13
C GLY A 245 -15.35 -6.37 1.20
N VAL A 246 -14.19 -7.01 1.16
CA VAL A 246 -13.07 -6.77 2.08
C VAL A 246 -11.84 -6.35 1.28
N GLY A 247 -11.20 -5.26 1.67
CA GLY A 247 -9.94 -4.83 1.12
C GLY A 247 -8.82 -5.07 2.13
N VAL A 248 -7.66 -5.46 1.64
CA VAL A 248 -6.50 -5.80 2.47
C VAL A 248 -5.27 -5.06 1.96
N GLY A 249 -4.67 -4.26 2.83
CA GLY A 249 -3.33 -3.70 2.68
C GLY A 249 -2.31 -4.53 3.45
N ILE A 250 -1.31 -5.06 2.77
CA ILE A 250 -0.23 -5.86 3.36
C ILE A 250 1.13 -5.42 2.80
N ARG A 251 2.22 -5.69 3.51
CA ARG A 251 3.57 -5.50 2.96
C ARG A 251 3.76 -6.32 1.68
N GLY A 252 4.39 -5.70 0.67
CA GLY A 252 4.78 -6.35 -0.58
C GLY A 252 6.18 -6.98 -0.50
N PRO A 253 6.68 -7.57 -1.61
CA PRO A 253 6.07 -7.57 -2.94
C PRO A 253 4.87 -8.52 -3.09
N LEU A 254 3.88 -8.11 -3.89
CA LEU A 254 2.72 -8.92 -4.27
C LEU A 254 2.17 -8.51 -5.64
N ASP A 255 1.59 -9.47 -6.36
CA ASP A 255 0.81 -9.18 -7.56
C ASP A 255 -0.64 -8.89 -7.18
N HIS A 256 -1.04 -7.62 -7.23
CA HIS A 256 -2.39 -7.16 -6.86
C HIS A 256 -3.48 -7.73 -7.78
N ARG A 257 -3.14 -8.08 -9.03
CA ARG A 257 -4.09 -8.62 -10.01
C ARG A 257 -4.49 -10.04 -9.69
N THR A 258 -3.57 -10.84 -9.13
CA THR A 258 -3.84 -12.22 -8.67
C THR A 258 -4.10 -12.28 -7.16
N GLY A 259 -3.65 -11.27 -6.42
CA GLY A 259 -3.62 -11.24 -4.96
C GLY A 259 -2.61 -12.25 -4.39
N THR A 260 -1.54 -12.53 -5.14
CA THR A 260 -0.52 -13.52 -4.77
C THR A 260 0.68 -12.83 -4.15
N LEU A 261 1.10 -13.31 -2.98
CA LEU A 261 2.30 -12.81 -2.32
C LEU A 261 3.56 -13.35 -2.99
N HIS A 262 4.62 -12.54 -2.99
CA HIS A 262 5.96 -12.97 -3.37
C HIS A 262 6.84 -13.08 -2.11
N GLU A 263 8.17 -13.05 -2.26
CA GLU A 263 9.10 -13.08 -1.13
C GLU A 263 9.02 -11.79 -0.32
N VAL A 264 8.07 -11.72 0.61
CA VAL A 264 7.87 -10.57 1.50
C VAL A 264 8.91 -10.59 2.62
N THR A 265 9.66 -9.50 2.76
CA THR A 265 10.61 -9.31 3.85
C THR A 265 9.92 -9.44 5.21
N GLY A 266 10.39 -10.40 6.03
CA GLY A 266 9.85 -10.69 7.36
C GLY A 266 8.94 -11.90 7.43
N PHE A 267 8.34 -12.34 6.31
CA PHE A 267 7.55 -13.57 6.24
C PHE A 267 7.66 -14.22 4.85
N PRO A 268 8.88 -14.58 4.40
CA PRO A 268 9.14 -15.05 3.03
C PRO A 268 8.48 -16.39 2.71
N HIS A 269 8.12 -17.19 3.72
CA HIS A 269 7.41 -18.46 3.57
C HIS A 269 5.97 -18.31 3.04
N TRP A 270 5.47 -17.08 2.93
CA TRP A 270 4.19 -16.77 2.27
C TRP A 270 4.29 -16.64 0.75
N SER A 271 5.49 -16.69 0.18
CA SER A 271 5.69 -16.60 -1.27
C SER A 271 4.86 -17.66 -2.01
N GLY A 272 4.11 -17.22 -3.03
CA GLY A 272 3.19 -18.05 -3.79
C GLY A 272 1.79 -18.21 -3.19
N CYS A 273 1.53 -17.71 -1.97
CA CYS A 273 0.21 -17.77 -1.35
C CYS A 273 -0.80 -16.90 -2.14
N PRO A 274 -1.90 -17.48 -2.67
CA PRO A 274 -2.96 -16.74 -3.36
C PRO A 274 -3.90 -16.08 -2.34
N LEU A 275 -3.35 -15.16 -1.54
CA LEU A 275 -3.98 -14.56 -0.35
C LEU A 275 -5.42 -14.09 -0.62
N ARG A 276 -5.65 -13.39 -1.75
CA ARG A 276 -7.00 -12.92 -2.12
C ARG A 276 -8.01 -14.07 -2.23
N THR A 277 -7.63 -15.14 -2.91
CA THR A 277 -8.51 -16.29 -3.15
C THR A 277 -8.79 -17.04 -1.84
N GLU A 278 -7.77 -17.20 -1.01
CA GLU A 278 -7.90 -17.85 0.30
C GLU A 278 -8.82 -17.06 1.23
N LEU A 279 -8.62 -15.74 1.33
CA LEU A 279 -9.48 -14.87 2.13
C LEU A 279 -10.91 -14.81 1.57
N ALA A 280 -11.08 -14.71 0.25
CA ALA A 280 -12.40 -14.70 -0.37
C ALA A 280 -13.18 -15.99 -0.07
N ARG A 281 -12.51 -17.14 -0.13
CA ARG A 281 -13.10 -18.43 0.24
C ARG A 281 -13.46 -18.48 1.73
N GLY A 282 -12.56 -18.03 2.59
CA GLY A 282 -12.78 -18.00 4.04
C GLY A 282 -13.90 -17.05 4.48
N LEU A 283 -14.10 -15.94 3.76
CA LEU A 283 -15.09 -14.92 4.12
C LEU A 283 -16.41 -15.10 3.39
N GLY A 284 -16.44 -15.77 2.24
CA GLY A 284 -17.62 -15.80 1.36
C GLY A 284 -17.93 -14.43 0.75
N LEU A 285 -16.95 -13.53 0.71
CA LEU A 285 -17.07 -12.15 0.24
C LEU A 285 -16.00 -11.85 -0.83
N PRO A 286 -16.25 -10.92 -1.75
CA PRO A 286 -15.22 -10.39 -2.64
C PRO A 286 -14.06 -9.80 -1.82
N VAL A 287 -12.83 -10.14 -2.20
CA VAL A 287 -11.62 -9.60 -1.58
C VAL A 287 -10.77 -8.89 -2.61
N ALA A 288 -10.23 -7.73 -2.23
CA ALA A 288 -9.18 -7.05 -2.98
C ALA A 288 -7.93 -6.93 -2.09
N VAL A 289 -6.75 -7.12 -2.69
CA VAL A 289 -5.47 -7.08 -1.97
C VAL A 289 -4.54 -6.13 -2.71
N ASP A 290 -3.85 -5.27 -1.96
CA ASP A 290 -2.82 -4.39 -2.48
C ASP A 290 -1.72 -4.19 -1.44
N LYS A 291 -0.64 -3.52 -1.84
CA LYS A 291 0.39 -3.09 -0.91
C LYS A 291 -0.20 -2.08 0.07
N ASN A 292 0.22 -2.19 1.34
CA ASN A 292 -0.21 -1.28 2.39
C ASN A 292 0.02 0.21 2.01
N THR A 293 1.13 0.52 1.33
CA THR A 293 1.41 1.87 0.83
C THR A 293 0.39 2.32 -0.21
N ASN A 294 0.03 1.46 -1.17
CA ASN A 294 -0.97 1.77 -2.20
C ASN A 294 -2.36 1.95 -1.59
N ALA A 295 -2.71 1.11 -0.62
CA ALA A 295 -3.93 1.28 0.15
C ALA A 295 -3.93 2.64 0.86
N ALA A 296 -2.90 2.98 1.64
CA ALA A 296 -2.80 4.30 2.27
C ALA A 296 -2.88 5.47 1.26
N ALA A 297 -2.27 5.34 0.08
CA ALA A 297 -2.40 6.36 -0.97
C ALA A 297 -3.85 6.57 -1.44
N LEU A 298 -4.68 5.52 -1.43
CA LEU A 298 -6.11 5.65 -1.72
C LEU A 298 -6.86 6.46 -0.67
N SER A 299 -6.52 6.30 0.63
CA SER A 299 -7.14 7.13 1.68
C SER A 299 -6.75 8.59 1.51
N ILE A 300 -5.47 8.86 1.21
CA ILE A 300 -4.95 10.22 0.95
C ILE A 300 -5.66 10.84 -0.26
N LEU A 301 -5.92 10.06 -1.32
CA LEU A 301 -6.68 10.51 -2.49
C LEU A 301 -8.17 10.76 -2.22
N ALA A 302 -8.70 10.26 -1.11
CA ALA A 302 -10.09 10.48 -0.70
C ALA A 302 -10.23 11.65 0.30
N GLU A 303 -9.12 12.21 0.78
CA GLU A 303 -9.16 13.37 1.67
C GLU A 303 -9.69 14.61 0.91
N PRO A 304 -10.63 15.39 1.49
CA PRO A 304 -11.18 16.59 0.83
C PRO A 304 -10.13 17.62 0.44
N GLN A 305 -9.01 17.64 1.17
CA GLN A 305 -7.86 18.53 0.96
C GLN A 305 -6.99 18.11 -0.24
N ALA A 306 -7.24 16.95 -0.86
CA ALA A 306 -6.53 16.53 -2.06
C ALA A 306 -6.84 17.43 -3.27
N GLY A 307 -7.98 18.14 -3.27
CA GLY A 307 -8.39 19.07 -4.34
C GLY A 307 -8.75 18.39 -5.67
N PRO A 308 -9.37 19.12 -6.63
CA PRO A 308 -9.59 18.61 -7.98
C PRO A 308 -8.25 18.37 -8.68
N GLY A 309 -8.02 17.13 -9.16
CA GLY A 309 -6.74 16.75 -9.74
C GLY A 309 -5.65 16.69 -8.69
N ALA A 310 -5.73 15.71 -7.78
CA ALA A 310 -4.84 15.47 -6.63
C ALA A 310 -3.33 15.33 -6.93
N GLY A 311 -2.91 15.69 -8.13
CA GLY A 311 -1.55 15.75 -8.60
C GLY A 311 -0.93 14.37 -8.74
N SER A 312 0.36 14.40 -9.02
CA SER A 312 1.26 13.30 -8.84
C SER A 312 1.94 13.47 -7.48
N PHE A 313 1.93 12.45 -6.63
CA PHE A 313 2.61 12.50 -5.33
C PHE A 313 3.23 11.16 -4.93
N GLY A 314 4.25 11.23 -4.09
CA GLY A 314 4.83 10.07 -3.42
C GLY A 314 4.34 9.98 -1.98
N TYR A 315 3.70 8.86 -1.60
CA TYR A 315 3.46 8.54 -0.20
C TYR A 315 4.59 7.66 0.34
N LEU A 316 5.35 8.15 1.31
CA LEU A 316 6.47 7.43 1.91
C LEU A 316 6.08 6.91 3.29
N HIS A 317 6.17 5.60 3.47
CA HIS A 317 5.79 4.92 4.69
C HIS A 317 7.03 4.35 5.39
N LEU A 318 7.34 4.84 6.59
CA LEU A 318 8.42 4.31 7.43
C LEU A 318 7.85 3.70 8.73
N GLY A 319 8.12 2.41 8.90
CA GLY A 319 7.67 1.61 10.05
C GLY A 319 8.65 0.48 10.35
N THR A 320 8.19 -0.76 10.32
CA THR A 320 9.07 -1.96 10.37
C THR A 320 9.88 -2.17 9.07
N GLY A 321 9.52 -1.44 8.02
CA GLY A 321 10.22 -1.32 6.75
C GLY A 321 10.02 0.06 6.14
N LEU A 322 10.52 0.26 4.93
CA LEU A 322 10.39 1.49 4.15
C LEU A 322 9.82 1.19 2.77
N GLY A 323 8.62 1.70 2.51
CA GLY A 323 7.95 1.56 1.23
C GLY A 323 7.42 2.89 0.71
N ALA A 324 7.06 2.92 -0.56
CA ALA A 324 6.33 4.04 -1.15
C ALA A 324 5.09 3.58 -1.91
N ALA A 325 4.13 4.48 -2.03
CA ALA A 325 3.17 4.47 -3.11
C ALA A 325 3.41 5.66 -4.02
N LEU A 326 3.31 5.43 -5.32
CA LEU A 326 3.44 6.46 -6.33
C LEU A 326 2.04 6.72 -6.87
N VAL A 327 1.55 7.94 -6.73
CA VAL A 327 0.32 8.39 -7.37
C VAL A 327 0.74 9.29 -8.52
N LEU A 328 0.37 8.94 -9.74
CA LEU A 328 0.71 9.69 -10.94
C LEU A 328 -0.60 10.05 -11.67
N GLY A 329 -0.84 11.33 -11.91
CA GLY A 329 -2.09 11.81 -12.50
C GLY A 329 -3.33 11.43 -11.66
N GLY A 330 -3.23 11.54 -10.33
CA GLY A 330 -4.32 11.21 -9.40
C GLY A 330 -4.61 9.72 -9.25
N ARG A 331 -3.71 8.84 -9.69
CA ARG A 331 -3.93 7.38 -9.69
C ARG A 331 -2.74 6.60 -9.16
N PRO A 332 -2.93 5.58 -8.30
CA PRO A 332 -1.83 4.73 -7.87
C PRO A 332 -1.18 4.00 -9.05
N HIS A 333 0.11 4.24 -9.22
CA HIS A 333 0.98 3.59 -10.18
C HIS A 333 1.60 2.33 -9.56
N ARG A 334 1.18 1.16 -10.06
CA ARG A 334 1.63 -0.16 -9.54
C ARG A 334 2.76 -0.78 -10.36
N GLY A 335 3.03 -0.24 -11.55
CA GLY A 335 4.00 -0.76 -12.51
C GLY A 335 3.56 -2.06 -13.19
N GLY A 336 4.10 -2.35 -14.38
CA GLY A 336 3.73 -3.54 -15.17
C GLY A 336 4.08 -4.88 -14.50
N ARG A 337 5.00 -4.87 -13.55
CA ARG A 337 5.43 -6.03 -12.75
C ARG A 337 4.89 -6.01 -11.30
N ALA A 338 3.93 -5.12 -10.99
CA ALA A 338 3.41 -4.88 -9.63
C ALA A 338 4.46 -4.43 -8.57
N GLY A 339 5.67 -4.08 -9.00
CA GLY A 339 6.78 -3.69 -8.12
C GLY A 339 7.01 -2.18 -8.00
N ALA A 340 6.12 -1.32 -8.51
CA ALA A 340 6.31 0.13 -8.33
C ALA A 340 6.18 0.51 -6.85
N GLY A 341 7.05 1.38 -6.34
CA GLY A 341 7.05 1.76 -4.94
C GLY A 341 7.92 0.90 -4.01
N GLU A 342 8.72 -0.04 -4.55
CA GLU A 342 9.85 -0.69 -3.83
C GLU A 342 11.03 0.30 -3.62
N PHE A 343 10.68 1.51 -3.21
CA PHE A 343 11.52 2.69 -3.06
C PHE A 343 12.62 2.49 -2.02
N GLY A 344 12.33 1.80 -0.91
CA GLY A 344 13.29 1.50 0.14
C GLY A 344 14.48 0.67 -0.32
N HIS A 345 14.39 0.00 -1.47
CA HIS A 345 15.46 -0.83 -2.03
C HIS A 345 16.32 -0.13 -3.10
N GLN A 346 16.19 1.20 -3.24
CA GLN A 346 17.21 2.01 -3.93
C GLN A 346 18.53 1.94 -3.15
N VAL A 347 19.62 1.69 -3.87
CA VAL A 347 20.98 1.69 -3.31
C VAL A 347 21.47 3.14 -3.29
N VAL A 348 21.69 3.68 -2.10
CA VAL A 348 22.18 5.06 -1.89
C VAL A 348 23.58 5.11 -1.30
N GLN A 349 24.12 3.96 -0.87
CA GLN A 349 25.49 3.83 -0.38
C GLN A 349 26.10 2.51 -0.89
N LEU A 350 26.93 2.53 -1.94
CA LEU A 350 27.44 1.31 -2.58
C LEU A 350 28.09 0.33 -1.60
N ASP A 351 28.88 0.85 -0.66
CA ASP A 351 29.57 0.06 0.37
C ASP A 351 28.77 -0.11 1.67
N GLY A 352 27.49 0.28 1.67
CA GLY A 352 26.61 0.28 2.84
C GLY A 352 26.26 -1.12 3.39
N PRO A 353 25.48 -1.21 4.48
CA PRO A 353 25.18 -2.47 5.13
C PRO A 353 24.39 -3.44 4.22
N PRO A 354 24.44 -4.75 4.47
CA PRO A 354 23.59 -5.71 3.78
C PRO A 354 22.10 -5.40 4.04
N CYS A 355 21.27 -5.55 3.01
CA CYS A 355 19.83 -5.43 3.09
C CYS A 355 19.19 -6.82 3.00
N LYS A 356 18.04 -6.99 3.67
CA LYS A 356 17.26 -8.23 3.63
C LYS A 356 16.79 -8.62 2.22
N CYS A 357 16.75 -7.66 1.28
CA CYS A 357 16.44 -7.94 -0.13
C CYS A 357 17.62 -8.53 -0.94
N GLY A 358 18.78 -8.76 -0.32
CA GLY A 358 19.97 -9.34 -0.94
C GLY A 358 20.98 -8.32 -1.51
N LYS A 359 20.62 -7.03 -1.58
CA LYS A 359 21.52 -5.94 -1.97
C LYS A 359 22.33 -5.39 -0.79
N ARG A 360 23.18 -4.38 -1.03
CA ARG A 360 23.87 -3.59 0.00
C ARG A 360 23.51 -2.12 -0.15
N GLY A 361 23.49 -1.39 0.96
CA GLY A 361 23.30 0.07 0.94
C GLY A 361 21.91 0.54 0.54
N CYS A 362 20.90 -0.30 0.71
CA CYS A 362 19.52 0.09 0.48
C CYS A 362 19.10 1.17 1.47
N LEU A 363 18.30 2.12 1.00
CA LEU A 363 17.75 3.19 1.80
C LEU A 363 17.02 2.65 3.05
N GLU A 364 16.23 1.59 2.91
CA GLU A 364 15.55 0.93 4.03
C GLU A 364 16.54 0.45 5.09
N ALA A 365 17.62 -0.24 4.67
CA ALA A 365 18.60 -0.80 5.61
C ALA A 365 19.31 0.31 6.41
N LEU A 366 19.64 1.41 5.74
CA LEU A 366 20.25 2.59 6.37
C LEU A 366 19.28 3.31 7.31
N CYS A 367 18.04 3.57 6.85
CA CYS A 367 17.02 4.22 7.67
C CYS A 367 16.70 3.41 8.92
N LEU A 368 16.50 2.10 8.79
CA LEU A 368 16.20 1.23 9.94
C LEU A 368 17.39 1.11 10.89
N ALA A 369 18.63 1.10 10.39
CA ALA A 369 19.82 1.11 11.23
C ALA A 369 19.94 2.42 12.03
N ALA A 370 19.71 3.57 11.39
CA ALA A 370 19.70 4.87 12.06
C ALA A 370 18.63 4.95 13.15
N VAL A 371 17.40 4.51 12.85
CA VAL A 371 16.30 4.44 13.83
C VAL A 371 16.66 3.52 15.00
N ALA A 372 17.21 2.34 14.73
CA ALA A 372 17.62 1.38 15.77
C ALA A 372 18.76 1.93 16.67
N GLY A 373 19.64 2.77 16.10
CA GLY A 373 20.70 3.45 16.82
C GLY A 373 20.27 4.74 17.54
N GLY A 374 18.99 5.12 17.46
CA GLY A 374 18.48 6.37 18.04
C GLY A 374 18.75 7.63 17.21
N ASP A 375 19.39 7.51 16.04
CA ASP A 375 19.68 8.62 15.12
C ASP A 375 18.45 8.95 14.24
N THR A 376 17.44 9.53 14.86
CA THR A 376 16.19 9.91 14.18
C THR A 376 16.42 10.98 13.11
N GLU A 377 17.34 11.92 13.35
CA GLU A 377 17.69 12.94 12.37
C GLU A 377 18.40 12.35 11.14
N GLY A 378 19.30 11.39 11.34
CA GLY A 378 19.94 10.65 10.25
C GLY A 378 18.93 9.86 9.43
N ALA A 379 17.98 9.19 10.08
CA ALA A 379 16.88 8.53 9.39
C ALA A 379 16.04 9.51 8.56
N ALA A 380 15.75 10.70 9.09
CA ALA A 380 15.03 11.74 8.36
C ALA A 380 15.81 12.28 7.15
N ARG A 381 17.12 12.52 7.29
CA ARG A 381 18.00 12.93 6.17
C ARG A 381 18.06 11.87 5.08
N LEU A 382 18.21 10.60 5.45
CA LEU A 382 18.22 9.47 4.51
C LEU A 382 16.88 9.40 3.75
N LEU A 383 15.75 9.48 4.47
CA LEU A 383 14.43 9.51 3.84
C LEU A 383 14.31 10.69 2.86
N GLY A 384 14.85 11.85 3.21
CA GLY A 384 14.94 13.02 2.34
C GLY A 384 15.71 12.78 1.04
N VAL A 385 16.87 12.11 1.10
CA VAL A 385 17.65 11.72 -0.11
C VAL A 385 16.80 10.89 -1.05
N GLY A 386 16.12 9.87 -0.53
CA GLY A 386 15.26 9.06 -1.37
C GLY A 386 14.06 9.86 -1.92
N ALA A 387 13.43 10.68 -1.09
CA ALA A 387 12.32 11.53 -1.54
C ALA A 387 12.75 12.45 -2.70
N ALA A 388 13.94 13.06 -2.60
CA ALA A 388 14.51 13.89 -3.66
C ALA A 388 14.75 13.11 -4.96
N ASN A 389 15.21 11.85 -4.86
CA ASN A 389 15.35 10.99 -6.03
C ASN A 389 14.00 10.73 -6.72
N LEU A 390 12.90 10.56 -5.96
CA LEU A 390 11.57 10.39 -6.53
C LEU A 390 11.08 11.67 -7.20
N VAL A 391 11.25 12.82 -6.56
CA VAL A 391 10.90 14.13 -7.14
C VAL A 391 11.64 14.35 -8.46
N ALA A 392 12.96 14.17 -8.46
CA ALA A 392 13.78 14.39 -9.64
C ALA A 392 13.47 13.42 -10.79
N LEU A 393 13.12 12.17 -10.49
CA LEU A 393 12.89 11.15 -11.51
C LEU A 393 11.46 11.15 -12.06
N LEU A 394 10.47 11.44 -11.22
CA LEU A 394 9.05 11.28 -11.55
C LEU A 394 8.28 12.59 -11.68
N ASP A 395 8.91 13.71 -11.34
CA ASP A 395 8.30 15.04 -11.37
C ASP A 395 6.97 15.09 -10.60
N ILE A 396 7.03 14.66 -9.34
CA ILE A 396 5.86 14.65 -8.44
C ILE A 396 5.66 16.02 -7.77
N ASP A 397 4.40 16.43 -7.64
CA ASP A 397 3.99 17.73 -7.13
C ASP A 397 4.21 17.89 -5.62
N ARG A 398 4.19 16.78 -4.87
CA ARG A 398 4.35 16.76 -3.41
C ARG A 398 4.78 15.40 -2.86
N VAL A 399 5.28 15.40 -1.63
CA VAL A 399 5.59 14.19 -0.85
C VAL A 399 4.70 14.13 0.39
N VAL A 400 4.10 12.98 0.65
CA VAL A 400 3.28 12.73 1.84
C VAL A 400 3.99 11.67 2.69
N LEU A 401 4.19 11.94 3.97
CA LEU A 401 4.86 11.03 4.89
C LEU A 401 3.86 10.32 5.80
N GLY A 402 4.17 9.08 6.17
CA GLY A 402 3.42 8.34 7.17
C GLY A 402 4.16 7.12 7.69
N GLY A 403 3.45 6.31 8.47
CA GLY A 403 4.02 5.17 9.18
C GLY A 403 4.43 5.53 10.61
N ARG A 404 4.45 4.52 11.47
CA ARG A 404 4.63 4.69 12.92
C ARG A 404 5.91 5.44 13.30
N THR A 405 6.99 5.23 12.55
CA THR A 405 8.29 5.87 12.84
C THR A 405 8.25 7.36 12.54
N VAL A 406 7.62 7.77 11.43
CA VAL A 406 7.39 9.18 11.12
C VAL A 406 6.50 9.83 12.16
N LEU A 407 5.40 9.16 12.53
CA LEU A 407 4.41 9.69 13.47
C LEU A 407 4.94 9.80 14.91
N ALA A 408 5.99 9.06 15.26
CA ALA A 408 6.66 9.20 16.56
C ALA A 408 7.52 10.47 16.66
N ALA A 409 8.01 11.01 15.53
CA ALA A 409 8.84 12.22 15.48
C ALA A 409 8.52 13.11 14.26
N PRO A 410 7.26 13.57 14.10
CA PRO A 410 6.78 14.15 12.85
C PRO A 410 7.55 15.40 12.42
N GLY A 411 7.91 16.28 13.36
CA GLY A 411 8.67 17.50 13.08
C GLY A 411 10.06 17.22 12.51
N VAL A 412 10.74 16.19 13.03
CA VAL A 412 12.10 15.81 12.57
C VAL A 412 12.05 15.28 11.14
N PHE A 413 11.09 14.39 10.85
CA PHE A 413 10.94 13.83 9.50
C PHE A 413 10.46 14.87 8.48
N LEU A 414 9.53 15.75 8.84
CA LEU A 414 9.10 16.84 7.97
C LEU A 414 10.28 17.76 7.63
N ALA A 415 11.05 18.19 8.63
CA ALA A 415 12.21 19.07 8.42
C ALA A 415 13.32 18.39 7.61
N GLY A 416 13.68 17.15 7.95
CA GLY A 416 14.75 16.41 7.28
C GLY A 416 14.43 16.08 5.82
N VAL A 417 13.17 15.75 5.51
CA VAL A 417 12.74 15.54 4.13
C VAL A 417 12.64 16.86 3.38
N ALA A 418 12.02 17.90 3.95
CA ALA A 418 11.87 19.20 3.29
C ALA A 418 13.21 19.83 2.93
N ALA A 419 14.24 19.67 3.77
CA ALA A 419 15.59 20.14 3.49
C ALA A 419 16.20 19.56 2.19
N ALA A 420 15.76 18.37 1.76
CA ALA A 420 16.23 17.72 0.55
C ALA A 420 15.37 18.04 -0.70
N LEU A 421 14.16 18.59 -0.53
CA LEU A 421 13.17 18.71 -1.62
C LEU A 421 13.08 20.09 -2.28
N GLY A 422 13.79 21.10 -1.78
CA GLY A 422 13.68 22.46 -2.32
C GLY A 422 12.23 23.00 -2.22
N PRO A 423 11.58 23.38 -3.34
CA PRO A 423 10.23 23.96 -3.31
C PRO A 423 9.11 22.92 -3.18
N THR A 424 9.37 21.63 -3.37
CA THR A 424 8.33 20.60 -3.38
C THR A 424 7.74 20.39 -1.97
N PRO A 425 6.43 20.57 -1.76
CA PRO A 425 5.80 20.46 -0.45
C PRO A 425 5.91 19.06 0.17
N VAL A 426 6.05 19.03 1.50
CA VAL A 426 6.02 17.81 2.32
C VAL A 426 4.92 17.92 3.37
N THR A 427 4.05 16.92 3.46
CA THR A 427 2.98 16.86 4.46
C THR A 427 2.92 15.51 5.16
N LEU A 428 2.16 15.41 6.26
CA LEU A 428 1.78 14.13 6.85
C LEU A 428 0.46 13.64 6.26
N ALA A 429 0.26 12.33 6.22
CA ALA A 429 -1.06 11.75 5.91
C ALA A 429 -2.04 12.04 7.06
N ALA A 430 -3.20 12.63 6.77
CA ALA A 430 -4.15 13.06 7.80
C ALA A 430 -4.80 11.87 8.51
N ALA A 431 -5.04 10.77 7.80
CA ALA A 431 -5.58 9.53 8.36
C ALA A 431 -4.65 8.80 9.35
N GLY A 432 -3.41 9.28 9.53
CA GLY A 432 -2.48 8.75 10.54
C GLY A 432 -2.26 7.24 10.44
N SER A 433 -2.43 6.52 11.55
CA SER A 433 -2.28 5.06 11.61
C SER A 433 -3.38 4.27 10.89
N ARG A 434 -4.53 4.90 10.61
CA ARG A 434 -5.69 4.25 9.97
C ARG A 434 -5.68 4.33 8.45
N ALA A 435 -4.78 5.13 7.87
CA ALA A 435 -4.67 5.36 6.42
C ALA A 435 -4.71 4.07 5.59
N VAL A 436 -3.96 3.04 6.00
CA VAL A 436 -3.92 1.75 5.27
C VAL A 436 -5.28 1.05 5.30
N ALA A 437 -5.92 0.96 6.48
CA ALA A 437 -7.19 0.26 6.63
C ALA A 437 -8.32 1.03 5.92
N GLU A 438 -8.38 2.36 6.06
CA GLU A 438 -9.37 3.20 5.37
C GLU A 438 -9.20 3.09 3.85
N GLY A 439 -7.98 3.18 3.35
CA GLY A 439 -7.68 3.03 1.94
C GLY A 439 -7.94 1.62 1.40
N ALA A 440 -7.75 0.59 2.21
CA ALA A 440 -8.16 -0.77 1.87
C ALA A 440 -9.69 -0.89 1.77
N ALA A 441 -10.47 -0.21 2.62
CA ALA A 441 -11.92 -0.18 2.45
C ALA A 441 -12.33 0.49 1.13
N LEU A 442 -11.62 1.55 0.72
CA LEU A 442 -11.81 2.18 -0.59
C LEU A 442 -11.47 1.24 -1.74
N LEU A 443 -10.46 0.38 -1.60
CA LEU A 443 -10.13 -0.65 -2.58
C LEU A 443 -11.29 -1.64 -2.77
N ALA A 444 -11.95 -2.06 -1.69
CA ALA A 444 -13.13 -2.93 -1.77
C ALA A 444 -14.35 -2.24 -2.40
N LEU A 445 -14.50 -0.93 -2.19
CA LEU A 445 -15.56 -0.12 -2.78
C LEU A 445 -15.29 0.28 -4.24
N ALA A 446 -14.04 0.20 -4.71
CA ALA A 446 -13.63 0.66 -6.03
C ALA A 446 -14.50 0.15 -7.19
N PRO A 447 -14.98 -1.10 -7.22
CA PRO A 447 -15.85 -1.58 -8.31
C PRO A 447 -17.19 -0.84 -8.43
N LEU A 448 -17.67 -0.16 -7.38
CA LEU A 448 -18.94 0.59 -7.41
C LEU A 448 -18.82 2.00 -7.99
N PHE A 449 -17.64 2.61 -7.88
CA PHE A 449 -17.42 3.99 -8.27
C PHE A 449 -16.51 3.97 -9.49
N ALA A 450 -16.79 4.73 -10.55
CA ALA A 450 -16.00 4.71 -11.79
C ALA A 450 -14.65 5.42 -11.64
N ARG A 451 -13.93 5.09 -10.57
CA ARG A 451 -12.46 5.10 -10.53
C ARG A 451 -11.93 3.77 -11.10
N ALA A 452 -12.67 3.18 -12.05
CA ALA A 452 -12.38 1.93 -12.72
C ALA A 452 -11.19 2.10 -13.68
N SER A 453 -10.01 2.14 -13.08
CA SER A 453 -8.92 1.27 -13.52
C SER A 453 -8.03 0.96 -12.30
N LEU A 454 -8.74 0.50 -11.25
CA LEU A 454 -8.26 -0.03 -9.98
C LEU A 454 -8.27 -1.58 -9.98
N SER A 455 -8.39 -2.24 -11.14
CA SER A 455 -8.36 -3.71 -11.31
C SER A 455 -7.23 -4.15 -12.22
#